data_AF-A0A9X8YPN9-F1
#
_entry.id   AF-A0A9X8YPN9-F1
#
_cell.length_a   1.000
_cell.length_b   1.000
_cell.length_c   1.000
_cell.angle_alpha   90.00
_cell.angle_beta   90.00
_cell.angle_gamma   90.00
#
_symmetry.space_group_name_H-M   'P 1'
#
loop_
_entity.id
_entity.type
_entity.pdbx_description
1 polymer ?
#
loop_
_entity_poly.entity_id
_entity_poly.type
_entity_poly.pdbx_seq_one_letter_code
_entity_poly.pdbx_strand_id
1 'polypeptide(L)'
;LFIPQQSRWFDRAAFMAGVRPAADGPELAGVTELPPQQPFMNMVSDAVDAMKAGELDKVVLSRLLEIETRQPVDRHALMARVIAQNPHGFHFHVPLEQGALLGASPELLLRQDGGRFYSNPLAGSARREADPERDREVGER
;
A
#
# COMPACT_ATOMS: atom_id res chain seq x y z
N LEU A 1 -6.31 -9.92 12.20
CA LEU A 1 -5.18 -9.04 12.59
C LEU A 1 -3.94 -9.91 12.76
N PHE A 2 -2.91 -9.72 11.94
CA PHE A 2 -1.62 -10.42 12.11
C PHE A 2 -0.75 -9.62 13.08
N ILE A 3 -0.24 -10.25 14.13
CA ILE A 3 0.73 -9.65 15.06
C ILE A 3 2.03 -10.44 14.92
N PRO A 4 3.13 -9.81 14.48
CA PRO A 4 4.39 -10.51 14.31
C PRO A 4 4.94 -10.94 15.67
N GLN A 5 5.50 -12.14 15.75
CA GLN A 5 6.18 -12.63 16.97
C GLN A 5 7.44 -11.82 17.28
N GLN A 6 8.10 -11.30 16.24
CA GLN A 6 9.33 -10.52 16.34
C GLN A 6 9.29 -9.38 15.33
N SER A 7 9.81 -8.22 15.71
CA SER A 7 10.01 -7.08 14.81
C SER A 7 11.40 -6.49 15.02
N ARG A 8 11.96 -5.94 13.96
CA ARG A 8 13.24 -5.23 14.00
C ARG A 8 13.13 -3.95 13.18
N TRP A 9 13.49 -2.84 13.80
CA TRP A 9 13.66 -1.57 13.08
C TRP A 9 14.94 -1.61 12.25
N PHE A 10 14.90 -1.02 11.07
CA PHE A 10 16.07 -0.86 10.21
C PHE A 10 16.25 0.61 9.86
N ASP A 11 17.51 1.02 9.71
CA ASP A 11 17.84 2.34 9.21
C ASP A 11 17.65 2.36 7.68
N ARG A 12 16.79 3.26 7.19
CA ARG A 12 16.48 3.34 5.75
C ARG A 12 17.67 3.78 4.92
N ALA A 13 18.49 4.70 5.42
CA ALA A 13 19.64 5.20 4.68
C ALA A 13 20.71 4.11 4.54
N ALA A 14 20.98 3.38 5.63
CA ALA A 14 21.88 2.23 5.61
C ALA A 14 21.36 1.10 4.71
N PHE A 15 20.05 0.83 4.74
CA PHE A 15 19.43 -0.14 3.83
C PHE A 15 19.62 0.27 2.37
N MET A 16 19.28 1.52 2.01
CA MET A 16 19.42 2.02 0.65
C MET A 16 20.87 2.03 0.15
N ALA A 17 21.83 2.38 1.01
CA ALA A 17 23.26 2.35 0.67
C ALA A 17 23.78 0.93 0.36
N GLY A 18 23.15 -0.11 0.94
CA GLY A 18 23.50 -1.50 0.71
C GLY A 18 22.86 -2.12 -0.54
N VAL A 19 21.89 -1.45 -1.17
CA VAL A 19 21.18 -1.98 -2.34
C VAL A 19 21.89 -1.55 -3.61
N ARG A 20 22.25 -2.52 -4.46
CA ARG A 20 22.74 -2.22 -5.81
C ARG A 20 21.55 -1.80 -6.68
N PRO A 21 21.66 -0.70 -7.44
CA PRO A 21 20.61 -0.35 -8.39
C PRO A 21 20.43 -1.48 -9.40
N ALA A 22 19.25 -2.09 -9.43
CA ALA A 22 18.87 -2.97 -10.54
C ALA A 22 18.61 -2.10 -11.77
N ALA A 23 19.32 -2.37 -12.87
CA ALA A 23 19.25 -1.60 -14.11
C ALA A 23 17.82 -1.55 -14.67
N ASP A 24 17.12 -2.68 -14.66
CA ASP A 24 15.74 -2.83 -15.13
C ASP A 24 14.87 -3.58 -14.11
N GLY A 25 13.55 -3.41 -14.19
CA GLY A 25 12.60 -4.26 -13.46
C GLY A 25 12.52 -5.67 -14.09
N PRO A 26 11.92 -6.65 -13.40
CA PRO A 26 11.68 -7.97 -14.00
C PRO A 26 10.75 -7.84 -15.20
N GLU A 27 10.94 -8.69 -16.20
CA GLU A 27 10.07 -8.72 -17.36
C GLU A 27 8.70 -9.31 -16.97
N LEU A 28 7.62 -8.61 -17.34
CA LEU A 28 6.26 -9.07 -17.05
C LEU A 28 5.89 -10.23 -17.98
N ALA A 29 5.42 -11.32 -17.40
CA ALA A 29 4.84 -12.45 -18.11
C ALA A 29 3.31 -12.29 -18.26
N GLY A 30 2.67 -11.65 -17.28
CA GLY A 30 1.22 -11.47 -17.26
C GLY A 30 0.77 -10.50 -16.16
N VAL A 31 -0.40 -9.91 -16.36
CA VAL A 31 -1.06 -9.04 -15.38
C VAL A 31 -2.54 -9.39 -15.36
N THR A 32 -3.06 -9.74 -14.18
CA THR A 32 -4.45 -10.15 -13.98
C THR A 32 -5.10 -9.30 -12.89
N GLU A 33 -6.25 -8.70 -13.21
CA GLU A 33 -7.08 -7.96 -12.24
C GLU A 33 -8.10 -8.89 -11.58
N LEU A 34 -8.14 -8.90 -10.24
CA LEU A 34 -9.05 -9.74 -9.47
C LEU A 34 -9.83 -8.90 -8.42
N PRO A 35 -11.13 -8.68 -8.62
CA PRO A 35 -11.88 -8.95 -9.84
C PRO A 35 -11.49 -7.99 -10.99
N PRO A 36 -11.82 -8.33 -12.25
CA PRO A 36 -11.71 -7.40 -13.36
C PRO A 36 -12.57 -6.14 -13.14
N GLN A 37 -12.25 -5.07 -13.87
CA GLN A 37 -12.89 -3.77 -13.73
C GLN A 37 -14.43 -3.82 -13.67
N GLN A 38 -15.10 -4.44 -14.66
CA GLN A 38 -16.57 -4.41 -14.72
C GLN A 38 -17.23 -5.12 -13.54
N PRO A 39 -16.82 -6.36 -13.15
CA PRO A 39 -17.32 -6.96 -11.92
C PRO A 39 -17.03 -6.13 -10.67
N PHE A 40 -15.85 -5.50 -10.55
CA PHE A 40 -15.56 -4.61 -9.41
C PHE A 40 -16.53 -3.42 -9.35
N MET A 41 -16.82 -2.80 -10.50
CA MET A 41 -17.78 -1.70 -10.59
C MET A 41 -19.20 -2.13 -10.19
N ASN A 42 -19.62 -3.34 -10.57
CA ASN A 42 -20.90 -3.88 -10.15
C ASN A 42 -20.95 -4.05 -8.62
N MET A 43 -19.90 -4.62 -8.01
CA MET A 43 -19.81 -4.74 -6.54
C MET A 43 -19.91 -3.38 -5.84
N VAL A 44 -19.30 -2.33 -6.41
CA VAL A 44 -19.41 -0.96 -5.90
C VAL A 44 -20.86 -0.44 -6.01
N SER A 45 -21.54 -0.68 -7.14
CA SER A 45 -22.94 -0.29 -7.32
C SER A 45 -23.85 -0.96 -6.30
N ASP A 46 -23.69 -2.28 -6.11
CA ASP A 46 -24.49 -3.06 -5.16
C ASP A 46 -24.29 -2.55 -3.72
N ALA A 47 -23.03 -2.28 -3.34
CA ALA A 47 -22.72 -1.70 -2.04
C ALA A 47 -23.37 -0.33 -1.83
N VAL A 48 -23.36 0.53 -2.86
CA VAL A 48 -24.00 1.85 -2.81
C VAL A 48 -25.51 1.71 -2.66
N ASP A 49 -26.15 0.78 -3.35
CA ASP A 49 -27.59 0.58 -3.26
C ASP A 49 -28.02 -0.01 -1.91
N ALA A 50 -27.24 -0.95 -1.34
CA ALA A 50 -27.43 -1.43 0.03
C ALA A 50 -27.29 -0.30 1.07
N MET A 51 -26.34 0.62 0.86
CA MET A 51 -26.18 1.80 1.72
C MET A 51 -27.38 2.74 1.64
N LYS A 52 -27.92 3.00 0.44
CA LYS A 52 -29.14 3.81 0.26
C LYS A 52 -30.38 3.16 0.88
N ALA A 53 -30.44 1.83 0.85
CA ALA A 53 -31.51 1.06 1.49
C ALA A 53 -31.41 1.03 3.03
N GLY A 54 -30.31 1.53 3.60
CA GLY A 54 -30.06 1.52 5.05
C GLY A 54 -29.63 0.16 5.59
N GLU A 55 -29.24 -0.77 4.72
CA GLU A 55 -28.76 -2.11 5.11
C GLU A 55 -27.29 -2.09 5.57
N LEU A 56 -26.56 -1.04 5.18
CA LEU A 56 -25.14 -0.88 5.44
C LEU A 56 -24.80 0.62 5.62
N ASP A 57 -24.00 0.95 6.64
CA ASP A 57 -23.51 2.33 6.81
C ASP A 57 -22.25 2.64 5.98
N LYS A 58 -21.34 1.66 5.85
CA LYS A 58 -20.09 1.78 5.10
C LYS A 58 -19.47 0.41 4.82
N VAL A 59 -18.92 0.22 3.63
CA VAL A 59 -18.04 -0.92 3.29
C VAL A 59 -16.76 -0.42 2.61
N VAL A 60 -15.67 -1.15 2.81
CA VAL A 60 -14.43 -0.97 2.06
C VAL A 60 -14.27 -2.17 1.14
N LEU A 61 -14.40 -1.96 -0.16
CA LEU A 61 -14.09 -2.95 -1.18
C LEU A 61 -12.64 -2.80 -1.64
N SER A 62 -12.01 -3.91 -1.99
CA SER A 62 -10.66 -3.92 -2.53
C SER A 62 -10.56 -4.84 -3.73
N ARG A 63 -9.54 -4.64 -4.55
CA ARG A 63 -9.18 -5.50 -5.68
C ARG A 63 -7.69 -5.80 -5.65
N LEU A 64 -7.32 -6.91 -6.26
CA LEU A 64 -5.94 -7.36 -6.39
C LEU A 64 -5.48 -7.18 -7.84
N LEU A 65 -4.17 -6.99 -7.98
CA LEU A 65 -3.46 -7.09 -9.25
C LEU A 65 -2.41 -8.19 -9.08
N GLU A 66 -2.59 -9.30 -9.76
CA GLU A 66 -1.62 -10.37 -9.82
C GLU A 66 -0.68 -10.12 -10.99
N ILE A 67 0.62 -10.04 -10.70
CA ILE A 67 1.65 -9.76 -11.68
C ILE A 67 2.59 -10.95 -11.73
N GLU A 68 2.64 -11.60 -12.89
CA GLU A 68 3.58 -12.66 -13.18
C GLU A 68 4.83 -12.08 -13.83
N THR A 69 5.99 -12.57 -13.42
CA THR A 69 7.29 -12.12 -13.92
C THR A 69 8.07 -13.31 -14.46
N ARG A 70 8.84 -13.09 -15.54
CA ARG A 70 9.66 -14.16 -16.13
C ARG A 70 10.89 -14.50 -15.30
N GLN A 71 11.33 -13.57 -14.46
CA GLN A 71 12.44 -13.74 -13.52
C GLN A 71 11.95 -13.50 -12.08
N PRO A 72 12.54 -14.17 -11.08
CA PRO A 72 12.23 -13.89 -9.68
C PRO A 72 12.42 -12.40 -9.35
N VAL A 73 11.48 -11.86 -8.57
CA VAL A 73 11.53 -10.46 -8.11
C VAL A 73 12.62 -10.30 -7.05
N ASP A 74 13.59 -9.41 -7.28
CA ASP A 74 14.50 -8.98 -6.23
C ASP A 74 13.76 -8.08 -5.23
N ARG A 75 13.36 -8.69 -4.11
CA ARG A 75 12.65 -8.02 -3.01
C ARG A 75 13.43 -6.86 -2.38
N HIS A 76 14.77 -6.90 -2.36
CA HIS A 76 15.57 -5.83 -1.79
C HIS A 76 15.58 -4.61 -2.72
N ALA A 77 15.77 -4.85 -4.02
CA ALA A 77 15.67 -3.81 -5.04
C ALA A 77 14.25 -3.21 -5.09
N LEU A 78 13.21 -4.05 -5.01
CA LEU A 78 11.82 -3.59 -4.97
C LEU A 78 11.56 -2.72 -3.73
N MET A 79 11.97 -3.17 -2.55
CA MET A 79 11.80 -2.40 -1.31
C MET A 79 12.54 -1.05 -1.36
N ALA A 80 13.74 -1.00 -1.95
CA ALA A 80 14.46 0.26 -2.14
C ALA A 80 13.70 1.23 -3.05
N ARG A 81 13.09 0.73 -4.13
CA ARG A 81 12.22 1.54 -5.02
C ARG A 81 10.97 2.04 -4.28
N VAL A 82 10.33 1.18 -3.47
CA VAL A 82 9.19 1.57 -2.63
C VAL A 82 9.57 2.69 -1.66
N ILE A 83 10.73 2.58 -1.00
CA ILE A 83 11.23 3.62 -0.07
C ILE A 83 11.48 4.94 -0.79
N ALA A 84 12.15 4.89 -1.95
CA ALA A 84 12.47 6.10 -2.72
C ALA A 84 11.21 6.82 -3.21
N GLN A 85 10.17 6.08 -3.60
CA GLN A 85 8.92 6.65 -4.11
C GLN A 85 7.97 7.10 -2.99
N ASN A 86 8.11 6.57 -1.77
CA ASN A 86 7.17 6.81 -0.66
C ASN A 86 7.90 7.24 0.64
N PRO A 87 8.73 8.31 0.62
CA PRO A 87 9.67 8.62 1.70
C PRO A 87 9.03 8.84 3.07
N HIS A 88 7.74 9.20 3.11
CA HIS A 88 6.98 9.50 4.33
C HIS A 88 6.17 8.31 4.88
N GLY A 89 6.15 7.17 4.18
CA GLY A 89 5.39 6.00 4.61
C GLY A 89 6.02 5.22 5.77
N PHE A 90 5.18 4.48 6.48
CA PHE A 90 5.58 3.39 7.36
C PHE A 90 5.97 2.18 6.50
N HIS A 91 7.27 2.01 6.32
CA HIS A 91 7.86 0.96 5.50
C HIS A 91 7.92 -0.37 6.25
N PHE A 92 7.46 -1.46 5.63
CA PHE A 92 7.54 -2.80 6.19
C PHE A 92 8.02 -3.81 5.16
N HIS A 93 8.73 -4.82 5.65
CA HIS A 93 9.15 -5.99 4.89
C HIS A 93 9.05 -7.21 5.81
N VAL A 94 8.04 -8.04 5.58
CA VAL A 94 7.69 -9.19 6.40
C VAL A 94 8.01 -10.46 5.61
N PRO A 95 9.06 -11.23 5.99
CA PRO A 95 9.32 -12.52 5.36
C PRO A 95 8.18 -13.48 5.70
N LEU A 96 7.73 -14.25 4.70
CA LEU A 96 6.72 -15.29 4.86
C LEU A 96 7.34 -16.65 4.50
N GLU A 97 6.64 -17.75 4.80
CA GLU A 97 7.09 -19.09 4.39
C GLU A 97 7.31 -19.16 2.88
N GLN A 98 6.44 -18.48 2.12
CA GLN A 98 6.49 -18.38 0.67
C GLN A 98 6.50 -16.90 0.28
N GLY A 99 7.69 -16.37 0.02
CA GLY A 99 7.87 -14.97 -0.41
C GLY A 99 7.95 -13.96 0.74
N ALA A 100 7.41 -12.78 0.51
CA ALA A 100 7.41 -11.68 1.48
C ALA A 100 6.26 -10.72 1.23
N LEU A 101 5.78 -10.10 2.30
CA LEU A 101 4.88 -8.95 2.25
C LEU A 101 5.69 -7.67 2.43
N LEU A 102 5.59 -6.74 1.49
CA LEU A 102 6.32 -5.48 1.49
C LEU A 102 5.40 -4.31 1.14
N GLY A 103 5.70 -3.13 1.66
CA GLY A 103 4.90 -1.95 1.37
C GLY A 103 5.30 -0.72 2.19
N ALA A 104 4.59 0.37 1.91
CA ALA A 104 4.69 1.64 2.60
C ALA A 104 3.27 2.12 2.95
N SER A 105 2.88 1.96 4.22
CA SER A 105 1.56 2.41 4.69
C SER A 105 1.61 3.89 5.07
N PRO A 106 0.66 4.74 4.64
CA PRO A 106 0.53 6.10 5.19
C PRO A 106 -0.20 6.12 6.54
N GLU A 107 -0.89 5.04 6.91
CA GLU A 107 -1.81 5.00 8.04
C GLU A 107 -1.16 4.31 9.26
N LEU A 108 -1.20 5.00 10.40
CA LEU A 108 -0.75 4.44 11.68
C LEU A 108 -1.95 3.85 12.41
N LEU A 109 -2.04 2.52 12.44
CA LEU A 109 -3.09 1.84 13.21
C LEU A 109 -2.96 2.12 14.71
N LEU A 110 -1.81 1.77 15.29
CA LEU A 110 -1.52 1.98 16.70
C LEU A 110 -0.02 2.06 16.95
N ARG A 111 0.41 3.04 17.76
CA ARG A 111 1.72 3.06 18.41
C ARG A 111 1.51 3.26 19.90
N GLN A 112 2.21 2.47 20.71
CA GLN A 112 2.33 2.70 22.14
C GLN A 112 3.75 3.18 22.46
N ASP A 113 3.87 4.24 23.24
CA ASP A 113 5.14 4.80 23.70
C ASP A 113 5.01 5.13 25.19
N GLY A 114 5.63 4.32 26.04
CA GLY A 114 5.38 4.30 27.47
C GLY A 114 3.89 4.04 27.78
N GLY A 115 3.26 4.99 28.47
CA GLY A 115 1.83 4.98 28.80
C GLY A 115 0.93 5.71 27.81
N ARG A 116 1.45 6.16 26.66
CA ARG A 116 0.71 6.91 25.64
C ARG A 116 0.42 6.04 24.42
N PHE A 117 -0.75 6.27 23.82
CA PHE A 117 -1.18 5.61 22.59
C PHE A 117 -1.42 6.65 21.49
N TYR A 118 -1.06 6.28 20.26
CA TYR A 118 -1.18 7.12 19.07
C TYR A 118 -1.84 6.30 17.96
N SER A 119 -2.75 6.93 17.23
CA SER A 119 -3.37 6.40 16.02
C SER A 119 -3.57 7.56 15.04
N ASN A 120 -3.49 7.28 13.74
CA ASN A 120 -3.75 8.27 12.69
C ASN A 120 -4.59 7.60 11.60
N PRO A 121 -5.89 7.36 11.86
CA PRO A 121 -6.78 6.74 10.88
C PRO A 121 -6.99 7.67 9.70
N LEU A 122 -6.98 7.11 8.49
CA LEU A 122 -7.14 7.87 7.25
C LEU A 122 -8.41 7.43 6.52
N ALA A 123 -9.24 8.40 6.12
CA ALA A 123 -10.40 8.16 5.28
C ALA A 123 -10.64 9.39 4.40
N GLY A 124 -11.04 9.14 3.15
CA GLY A 124 -11.05 10.17 2.10
C GLY A 124 -9.74 10.15 1.32
N SER A 125 -9.82 10.34 0.01
CA SER A 125 -8.66 10.34 -0.87
C SER A 125 -8.92 11.28 -2.04
N ALA A 126 -7.94 12.12 -2.32
CA ALA A 126 -7.92 12.97 -3.51
C ALA A 126 -6.59 12.75 -4.23
N ARG A 127 -6.61 12.80 -5.57
CA ARG A 127 -5.40 12.61 -6.37
C ARG A 127 -4.48 13.82 -6.20
N ARG A 128 -3.18 13.58 -6.02
CA ARG A 128 -2.16 14.63 -6.02
C ARG A 128 -2.04 15.28 -7.40
N GLU A 129 -1.83 16.59 -7.42
CA GLU A 129 -1.55 17.36 -8.63
C GLU A 129 -0.07 17.74 -8.69
N ALA A 130 0.46 17.88 -9.91
CA ALA A 130 1.85 18.29 -10.10
C ALA A 130 2.09 19.78 -9.81
N ASP A 131 1.05 20.60 -10.01
CA ASP A 131 1.07 22.02 -9.69
C ASP A 131 0.74 22.23 -8.20
N PRO A 132 1.62 22.89 -7.41
CA PRO A 132 1.44 23.00 -5.96
C PRO A 132 0.17 23.73 -5.51
N GLU A 133 -0.26 24.76 -6.25
CA GLU A 133 -1.47 25.50 -5.91
C GLU A 133 -2.71 24.64 -6.15
N ARG A 134 -2.79 23.96 -7.31
CA ARG A 134 -3.88 23.01 -7.58
C ARG A 134 -3.89 21.83 -6.62
N ASP A 135 -2.71 21.31 -6.23
CA ASP A 135 -2.61 20.21 -5.26
C ASP A 135 -3.20 20.60 -3.91
N ARG A 136 -2.96 21.84 -3.48
CA ARG A 136 -3.55 22.41 -2.28
C ARG A 136 -5.06 22.58 -2.42
N GLU A 137 -5.52 23.16 -3.54
CA GLU A 137 -6.96 23.34 -3.80
C GLU A 137 -7.72 22.01 -3.79
N VAL A 138 -7.14 20.94 -4.34
CA VAL A 138 -7.74 19.59 -4.33
C VAL A 138 -7.79 19.02 -2.91
N GLY A 139 -6.80 19.30 -2.06
CA GLY A 139 -6.77 18.84 -0.67
C GLY A 139 -7.71 19.59 0.28
N GLU A 140 -8.17 20.79 -0.09
CA GLU A 140 -9.10 21.62 0.69
C GLU A 140 -10.59 21.37 0.33
N ARG A 141 -10.86 20.53 -0.68
CA ARG A 141 -12.22 20.13 -1.10
C ARG A 141 -12.74 18.91 -0.34
#